data_AF-A0A0R3W052-F1
#
_entry.id   AF-A0A0R3W052-F1
#
_cell.length_a   1.000
_cell.length_b   1.000
_cell.length_c   1.000
_cell.angle_alpha   90.00
_cell.angle_beta   90.00
_cell.angle_gamma   90.00
#
_symmetry.space_group_name_H-M   'P 1'
#
loop_
_entity.id
_entity.type
_entity.pdbx_description
1 polymer ?
#
loop_
_entity_poly.entity_id
_entity_poly.type
_entity_poly.pdbx_seq_one_letter_code
_entity_poly.pdbx_strand_id
1 'polypeptide(L)'
;MMQEDYTMGDTFRMKLGNIPAGETIKLTFKYVVPLYLREVDRTVERFAGLQEAFVLVFSMPLRLGGRYDPNPGAHERPAAPQTPAKMSFRADIHASGGIASVTSAHQKFQVKYVDETKEHAEVSVADGLDLSHDVELEVALLKPHVLSAPCELGCASKGGFLGMHCVTATFLPNIPHSQASDGDKRELIFVIDRSGSMSGSKMQKTKESLLLFLKSLPKKCRFQIVGFGSTFQPLFPQPVEYNKENVERALEYQKSMSADMGGTEVLAALRSVYETPVTGA
;
A
#
# COMPACT_ATOMS: atom_id res chain seq x y z
N MET A 1 25.61 -16.07 -1.98
CA MET A 1 25.35 -14.63 -1.69
C MET A 1 23.90 -14.36 -1.99
N MET A 2 23.19 -13.72 -1.06
CA MET A 2 21.81 -13.28 -1.28
C MET A 2 21.83 -12.04 -2.16
N GLN A 3 21.00 -12.01 -3.19
CA GLN A 3 20.88 -10.88 -4.11
C GLN A 3 19.45 -10.37 -4.06
N GLU A 4 19.30 -9.07 -3.91
CA GLU A 4 18.04 -8.37 -4.16
C GLU A 4 17.74 -8.44 -5.66
N ASP A 5 16.48 -8.69 -6.00
CA ASP A 5 16.03 -8.62 -7.38
C ASP A 5 15.98 -7.16 -7.81
N TYR A 6 16.80 -6.77 -8.78
CA TYR A 6 16.88 -5.39 -9.28
C TYR A 6 15.55 -4.86 -9.85
N THR A 7 14.60 -5.75 -10.16
CA THR A 7 13.25 -5.39 -10.63
C THR A 7 12.22 -5.36 -9.50
N MET A 8 12.50 -6.02 -8.37
CA MET A 8 11.61 -6.17 -7.22
C MET A 8 12.42 -5.99 -5.93
N GLY A 9 12.50 -4.75 -5.42
CA GLY A 9 13.32 -4.42 -4.25
C GLY A 9 12.91 -5.04 -2.91
N ASP A 10 11.93 -5.94 -2.92
CA ASP A 10 11.43 -6.74 -1.81
C ASP A 10 11.59 -8.25 -2.04
N THR A 11 12.15 -8.66 -3.19
CA THR A 11 12.43 -10.05 -3.51
C THR A 11 13.92 -10.34 -3.32
N PHE A 12 14.22 -11.32 -2.47
CA PHE A 12 15.58 -11.78 -2.23
C PHE A 12 15.76 -13.19 -2.77
N ARG A 13 16.79 -13.40 -3.60
CA ARG A 13 17.11 -14.71 -4.17
C ARG A 13 18.47 -15.17 -3.70
N MET A 14 18.57 -16.46 -3.37
CA MET A 14 19.84 -17.11 -3.05
C MET A 14 19.88 -18.50 -3.71
N LYS A 15 20.95 -18.79 -4.43
CA LYS A 15 21.25 -20.14 -4.93
C LYS A 15 22.12 -20.86 -3.92
N LEU A 16 21.72 -22.06 -3.54
CA LEU A 16 22.48 -22.98 -2.69
C LEU A 16 22.90 -24.18 -3.54
N GLY A 17 24.10 -24.70 -3.31
CA GLY A 17 24.64 -25.84 -4.05
C GLY A 17 25.63 -26.64 -3.21
N ASN A 18 26.05 -27.80 -3.72
CA ASN A 18 26.98 -28.72 -3.05
C ASN A 18 26.54 -29.14 -1.64
N ILE A 19 25.25 -29.41 -1.46
CA ILE A 19 24.66 -29.86 -0.20
C ILE A 19 24.80 -31.38 -0.14
N PRO A 20 25.57 -31.95 0.81
CA PRO A 20 25.71 -33.40 0.89
C PRO A 20 24.39 -34.11 1.18
N ALA A 21 24.29 -35.38 0.82
CA ALA A 21 23.11 -36.18 1.06
C ALA A 21 22.86 -36.34 2.58
N GLY A 22 21.62 -36.10 3.01
CA GLY A 22 21.22 -36.20 4.41
C GLY A 22 21.51 -34.96 5.28
N GLU A 23 22.19 -33.95 4.74
CA GLU A 23 22.51 -32.73 5.47
C GLU A 23 21.32 -31.77 5.55
N THR A 24 21.25 -31.02 6.65
CA THR A 24 20.22 -30.00 6.88
C THR A 24 20.83 -28.61 6.78
N ILE A 25 20.20 -27.74 5.98
CA ILE A 25 20.57 -26.32 5.89
C ILE A 25 19.57 -25.48 6.66
N LYS A 26 20.10 -24.62 7.53
CA LYS A 26 19.33 -23.59 8.20
C LYS A 26 19.60 -22.24 7.55
N LEU A 27 18.56 -21.64 6.98
CA LEU A 27 18.60 -20.26 6.48
C LEU A 27 17.96 -19.34 7.52
N THR A 28 18.53 -18.15 7.70
CA THR A 28 17.96 -17.14 8.61
C THR A 28 18.01 -15.79 7.92
N PHE A 29 16.82 -15.22 7.70
CA PHE A 29 16.65 -13.89 7.14
C PHE A 29 16.22 -12.94 8.25
N LYS A 30 16.82 -11.75 8.27
CA LYS A 30 16.50 -10.69 9.22
C LYS A 30 16.36 -9.40 8.45
N TYR A 31 15.25 -8.72 8.65
CA TYR A 31 14.94 -7.45 8.01
C TYR A 31 14.11 -6.61 8.99
N VAL A 32 14.02 -5.32 8.71
CA VAL A 32 13.20 -4.37 9.46
C VAL A 32 12.24 -3.74 8.47
N VAL A 33 10.96 -3.67 8.82
CA VAL A 33 9.92 -3.01 8.03
C VAL A 33 9.09 -2.12 8.95
N PRO A 34 8.70 -0.92 8.49
CA PRO A 34 7.68 -0.15 9.18
C PRO A 34 6.33 -0.87 9.06
N LEU A 35 5.54 -0.84 10.13
CA LEU A 35 4.12 -1.19 10.05
C LEU A 35 3.37 -0.02 9.40
N TYR A 36 2.43 -0.31 8.51
CA TYR A 36 1.60 0.73 7.91
C TYR A 36 0.27 0.86 8.64
N LEU A 37 -0.30 2.06 8.60
CA LEU A 37 -1.60 2.36 9.16
C LEU A 37 -2.68 2.12 8.10
N ARG A 38 -3.72 1.39 8.48
CA ARG A 38 -4.87 1.11 7.62
C ARG A 38 -6.13 1.61 8.29
N GLU A 39 -6.86 2.49 7.62
CA GLU A 39 -8.22 2.83 8.02
C GLU A 39 -9.12 1.59 7.92
N VAL A 40 -10.01 1.43 8.89
CA VAL A 40 -10.90 0.28 8.98
C VAL A 40 -12.34 0.71 9.19
N ASP A 41 -13.25 -0.05 8.59
CA ASP A 41 -14.67 0.13 8.77
C ASP A 41 -15.10 -0.46 10.13
N ARG A 42 -15.49 0.41 11.06
CA ARG A 42 -15.95 0.05 12.42
C ARG A 42 -17.30 -0.67 12.43
N THR A 43 -17.99 -0.78 11.29
CA THR A 43 -19.19 -1.63 11.17
C THR A 43 -18.86 -3.11 11.10
N VAL A 44 -17.61 -3.46 10.75
CA VAL A 44 -17.14 -4.84 10.78
C VAL A 44 -16.92 -5.26 12.23
N GLU A 45 -17.48 -6.41 12.61
CA GLU A 45 -17.52 -6.93 13.99
C GLU A 45 -16.15 -6.88 14.70
N ARG A 46 -15.07 -7.26 14.00
CA ARG A 46 -13.70 -7.26 14.57
C ARG A 46 -13.16 -5.87 14.93
N PHE A 47 -13.76 -4.80 14.39
CA PHE A 47 -13.35 -3.40 14.61
C PHE A 47 -14.38 -2.58 15.40
N ALA A 48 -15.54 -3.15 15.74
CA ALA A 48 -16.64 -2.42 16.37
C ALA A 48 -16.25 -1.78 17.72
N GLY A 49 -15.34 -2.40 18.46
CA GLY A 49 -14.86 -1.91 19.77
C GLY A 49 -13.72 -0.90 19.72
N LEU A 50 -13.21 -0.54 18.53
CA LEU A 50 -12.07 0.37 18.44
C LEU A 50 -12.47 1.82 18.73
N GLN A 51 -11.60 2.56 19.42
CA GLN A 51 -11.77 4.01 19.62
C GLN A 51 -11.54 4.75 18.31
N GLU A 52 -10.44 4.43 17.64
CA GLU A 52 -10.06 4.99 16.35
C GLU A 52 -10.36 4.02 15.20
N ALA A 53 -10.69 4.56 14.03
CA ALA A 53 -11.03 3.78 12.84
C ALA A 53 -9.78 3.36 12.05
N PHE A 54 -8.71 2.94 12.73
CA PHE A 54 -7.51 2.41 12.07
C PHE A 54 -6.79 1.35 12.90
N VAL A 55 -5.94 0.58 12.22
CA VAL A 55 -5.05 -0.42 12.81
C VAL A 55 -3.65 -0.31 12.21
N LEU A 56 -2.64 -0.77 12.95
CA LEU A 56 -1.30 -1.01 12.43
C LEU A 56 -1.27 -2.38 11.77
N VAL A 57 -0.66 -2.51 10.59
CA VAL A 57 -0.64 -3.76 9.84
C VAL A 57 0.78 -4.20 9.56
N PHE A 58 1.08 -5.43 9.97
CA PHE A 58 2.17 -6.22 9.43
C PHE A 58 1.63 -7.09 8.30
N SER A 59 2.30 -7.11 7.15
CA SER A 59 1.93 -7.97 6.02
C SER A 59 3.13 -8.75 5.54
N MET A 60 2.95 -10.07 5.41
CA MET A 60 3.89 -10.97 4.77
C MET A 60 3.21 -11.56 3.52
N PRO A 61 3.53 -11.05 2.32
CA PRO A 61 2.91 -11.51 1.10
C PRO A 61 3.38 -12.93 0.76
N LEU A 62 2.43 -13.80 0.45
CA LEU A 62 2.70 -15.17 -0.02
C LEU A 62 2.63 -15.26 -1.54
N ARG A 63 1.98 -14.30 -2.20
CA ARG A 63 2.03 -14.13 -3.65
C ARG A 63 2.43 -12.71 -4.01
N LEU A 64 3.57 -12.57 -4.66
CA LEU A 64 3.95 -11.30 -5.27
C LEU A 64 3.24 -11.18 -6.63
N GLY A 65 2.33 -10.20 -6.73
CA GLY A 65 1.73 -9.82 -8.00
C GLY A 65 2.77 -9.24 -8.97
N GLY A 66 2.48 -9.28 -10.28
CA GLY A 66 3.33 -8.62 -11.26
C GLY A 66 3.36 -7.11 -11.03
N ARG A 67 4.56 -6.54 -10.86
CA ARG A 67 4.76 -5.09 -10.82
C ARG A 67 4.91 -4.54 -12.25
N TYR A 68 4.69 -3.23 -12.41
CA TYR A 68 4.93 -2.56 -13.69
C TYR A 68 6.41 -2.72 -14.05
N ASP A 69 6.67 -3.43 -15.14
CA ASP A 69 7.98 -3.56 -15.78
C ASP A 69 7.89 -2.85 -17.14
N PRO A 70 8.69 -1.78 -17.38
CA PRO A 70 8.72 -1.13 -18.68
C PRO A 70 9.27 -2.03 -19.80
N ASN A 71 9.92 -3.16 -19.48
CA ASN A 71 10.49 -4.14 -20.42
C ASN A 71 10.10 -5.60 -20.09
N PRO A 72 8.82 -5.96 -20.16
CA PRO A 72 8.28 -7.22 -19.64
C PRO A 72 8.77 -8.50 -20.37
N GLY A 73 9.48 -8.36 -21.49
CA GLY A 73 9.95 -9.48 -22.32
C GLY A 73 11.35 -10.01 -21.98
N ALA A 74 12.09 -9.39 -21.05
CA ALA A 74 13.50 -9.73 -20.80
C ALA A 74 13.71 -10.81 -19.72
N HIS A 75 12.66 -11.22 -18.99
CA HIS A 75 12.81 -12.02 -17.77
C HIS A 75 11.80 -13.18 -17.70
N GLU A 76 12.32 -14.40 -17.53
CA GLU A 76 11.49 -15.58 -17.30
C GLU A 76 10.86 -15.54 -15.90
N ARG A 77 9.52 -15.69 -15.87
CA ARG A 77 8.74 -15.82 -14.64
C ARG A 77 8.97 -17.19 -13.99
N PRO A 78 9.35 -17.27 -12.71
CA PRO A 78 9.28 -18.54 -11.99
C PRO A 78 7.80 -18.90 -11.76
N ALA A 79 7.40 -20.10 -12.14
CA ALA A 79 6.14 -20.68 -11.69
C ALA A 79 6.20 -20.93 -10.17
N ALA A 80 5.09 -20.73 -9.47
CA ALA A 80 5.01 -20.99 -8.04
C ALA A 80 5.26 -22.48 -7.75
N PRO A 81 6.28 -22.86 -6.96
CA PRO A 81 6.41 -24.22 -6.49
C PRO A 81 5.33 -24.50 -5.44
N GLN A 82 4.49 -25.50 -5.69
CA GLN A 82 3.63 -26.07 -4.64
C GLN A 82 4.44 -27.07 -3.82
N THR A 83 5.30 -26.56 -2.95
CA THR A 83 5.94 -27.39 -1.93
C THR A 83 5.11 -27.40 -0.66
N PRO A 84 4.79 -28.58 -0.07
CA PRO A 84 4.11 -28.66 1.22
C PRO A 84 5.08 -28.28 2.34
N ALA A 85 5.22 -26.98 2.60
CA ALA A 85 5.97 -26.48 3.74
C ALA A 85 5.05 -26.31 4.95
N LYS A 86 5.43 -26.89 6.09
CA LYS A 86 4.82 -26.53 7.38
C LYS A 86 5.43 -25.22 7.83
N MET A 87 4.58 -24.20 8.03
CA MET A 87 5.01 -22.87 8.46
C MET A 87 4.41 -22.55 9.83
N SER A 88 5.25 -22.05 10.74
CA SER A 88 4.83 -21.52 12.02
C SER A 88 5.05 -20.02 12.06
N PHE A 89 4.23 -19.32 12.84
CA PHE A 89 4.31 -17.88 13.04
C PHE A 89 4.27 -17.56 14.53
N ARG A 90 5.17 -16.68 14.96
CA ARG A 90 5.15 -16.08 16.30
C ARG A 90 5.47 -14.60 16.15
N ALA A 91 4.72 -13.77 16.86
CA ALA A 91 5.05 -12.36 17.04
C ALA A 91 5.12 -12.03 18.53
N ASP A 92 6.02 -11.12 18.85
CA ASP A 92 6.20 -10.54 20.17
C ASP A 92 6.00 -9.02 19.99
N ILE A 93 4.93 -8.48 20.56
CA ILE A 93 4.42 -7.15 20.25
C ILE A 93 4.52 -6.28 21.49
N HIS A 94 5.23 -5.16 21.36
CA HIS A 94 5.34 -4.13 22.38
C HIS A 94 4.72 -2.81 21.88
N ALA A 95 3.83 -2.21 22.67
CA ALA A 95 3.23 -0.92 22.36
C ALA A 95 2.90 -0.11 23.62
N SER A 96 3.58 1.02 23.82
CA SER A 96 3.36 1.95 24.95
C SER A 96 1.95 2.56 24.99
N GLY A 97 1.21 2.49 23.88
CA GLY A 97 -0.20 2.88 23.82
C GLY A 97 -1.15 1.84 24.41
N GLY A 98 -0.65 0.65 24.77
CA GLY A 98 -1.46 -0.52 25.10
C GLY A 98 -2.10 -1.14 23.86
N ILE A 99 -2.20 -2.47 23.85
CA ILE A 99 -2.72 -3.27 22.74
C ILE A 99 -4.19 -3.59 23.04
N ALA A 100 -5.09 -3.11 22.18
CA ALA A 100 -6.52 -3.34 22.31
C ALA A 100 -6.92 -4.72 21.77
N SER A 101 -6.42 -5.05 20.58
CA SER A 101 -6.65 -6.33 19.90
C SER A 101 -5.55 -6.62 18.88
N VAL A 102 -5.39 -7.91 18.58
CA VAL A 102 -4.58 -8.39 17.46
C VAL A 102 -5.44 -9.34 16.64
N THR A 103 -5.69 -9.00 15.37
CA THR A 103 -6.62 -9.71 14.49
C THR A 103 -6.02 -9.95 13.10
N SER A 104 -6.77 -10.69 12.27
CA SER A 104 -6.53 -10.84 10.85
C SER A 104 -7.84 -11.13 10.15
N ALA A 105 -7.94 -10.79 8.86
CA ALA A 105 -9.08 -11.14 8.03
C ALA A 105 -9.11 -12.64 7.67
N HIS A 106 -7.94 -13.28 7.56
CA HIS A 106 -7.79 -14.64 7.02
C HIS A 106 -7.12 -15.61 8.00
N GLN A 107 -6.50 -15.11 9.07
CA GLN A 107 -5.81 -15.93 10.06
C GLN A 107 -6.49 -15.86 11.44
N LYS A 108 -6.54 -16.98 12.14
CA LYS A 108 -6.88 -16.99 13.57
C LYS A 108 -5.60 -16.99 14.40
N PHE A 109 -5.42 -15.96 15.20
CA PHE A 109 -4.30 -15.83 16.12
C PHE A 109 -4.71 -16.22 17.54
N GLN A 110 -3.79 -16.86 18.25
CA GLN A 110 -3.84 -16.98 19.71
C GLN A 110 -3.06 -15.82 20.28
N VAL A 111 -3.73 -14.98 21.07
CA VAL A 111 -3.15 -13.76 21.64
C VAL A 111 -3.12 -13.89 23.14
N LYS A 112 -1.94 -13.74 23.74
CA LYS A 112 -1.73 -13.75 25.18
C LYS A 112 -1.13 -12.40 25.59
N TYR A 113 -1.89 -11.62 26.34
CA TYR A 113 -1.36 -10.41 26.99
C TYR A 113 -0.48 -10.82 28.17
N VAL A 114 0.75 -10.30 28.20
CA VAL A 114 1.77 -10.69 29.18
C VAL A 114 1.63 -9.91 30.48
N ASP A 115 1.11 -8.69 30.39
CA ASP A 115 0.92 -7.78 31.51
C ASP A 115 -0.52 -7.25 31.58
N GLU A 116 -0.90 -6.70 32.74
CA GLU A 116 -2.22 -6.10 32.96
C GLU A 116 -2.40 -4.79 32.17
N THR A 117 -1.30 -4.10 31.87
CA THR A 117 -1.31 -2.85 31.09
C THR A 117 -1.58 -3.08 29.59
N LYS A 118 -1.53 -4.33 29.14
CA LYS A 118 -1.57 -4.78 27.75
C LYS A 118 -0.52 -4.11 26.88
N GLU A 119 0.63 -3.73 27.42
CA GLU A 119 1.70 -3.13 26.62
C GLU A 119 2.54 -4.20 25.91
N HIS A 120 2.46 -5.45 26.37
CA HIS A 120 3.11 -6.61 25.77
C HIS A 120 2.11 -7.73 25.43
N ALA A 121 2.17 -8.24 24.20
CA ALA A 121 1.40 -9.41 23.77
C ALA A 121 2.25 -10.41 23.00
N GLU A 122 2.07 -11.69 23.31
CA GLU A 122 2.60 -12.81 22.54
C GLU A 122 1.52 -13.34 21.60
N VAL A 123 1.87 -13.53 20.33
CA VAL A 123 0.95 -14.00 19.29
C VAL A 123 1.50 -15.25 18.64
N SER A 124 0.64 -16.25 18.47
CA SER A 124 0.98 -17.51 17.80
C SER A 124 -0.20 -18.03 16.97
N VAL A 125 0.06 -19.10 16.23
CA VAL A 125 -0.94 -19.83 15.45
C VAL A 125 -0.89 -21.30 15.84
N ALA A 126 -2.02 -21.88 16.28
CA ALA A 126 -2.06 -23.27 16.74
C ALA A 126 -1.99 -24.30 15.60
N ASP A 127 -2.76 -24.09 14.53
CA ASP A 127 -2.97 -25.11 13.49
C ASP A 127 -2.11 -24.86 12.23
N GLY A 128 -1.03 -24.08 12.35
CA GLY A 128 -0.22 -23.62 11.22
C GLY A 128 -0.85 -22.46 10.45
N LEU A 129 -0.06 -21.79 9.62
CA LEU A 129 -0.55 -20.67 8.81
C LEU A 129 -1.41 -21.15 7.63
N ASP A 130 -2.52 -20.47 7.39
CA ASP A 130 -3.22 -20.58 6.11
C ASP A 130 -2.42 -19.86 5.02
N LEU A 131 -1.83 -20.63 4.11
CA LEU A 131 -1.00 -20.10 3.03
C LEU A 131 -1.78 -19.79 1.74
N SER A 132 -3.13 -19.83 1.79
CA SER A 132 -3.97 -19.47 0.65
C SER A 132 -4.07 -17.96 0.42
N HIS A 133 -3.80 -17.16 1.45
CA HIS A 133 -3.83 -15.69 1.45
C HIS A 133 -2.56 -15.12 2.08
N ASP A 134 -2.30 -13.83 1.86
CA ASP A 134 -1.20 -13.14 2.53
C ASP A 134 -1.41 -13.14 4.06
N VAL A 135 -0.31 -13.23 4.82
CA VAL A 135 -0.37 -13.23 6.28
C VAL A 135 -0.37 -11.78 6.75
N GLU A 136 -1.56 -11.30 7.11
CA GLU A 136 -1.73 -9.98 7.72
C GLU A 136 -1.99 -10.09 9.22
N LEU A 137 -1.26 -9.30 10.01
CA LEU A 137 -1.47 -9.11 11.43
C LEU A 137 -1.87 -7.65 11.69
N GLU A 138 -3.10 -7.45 12.12
CA GLU A 138 -3.71 -6.16 12.42
C GLU A 138 -3.62 -5.91 13.94
N VAL A 139 -2.98 -4.82 14.35
CA VAL A 139 -2.83 -4.44 15.76
C VAL A 139 -3.59 -3.14 15.99
N ALA A 140 -4.60 -3.19 16.86
CA ALA A 140 -5.28 -2.00 17.33
C ALA A 140 -4.70 -1.56 18.68
N LEU A 141 -4.51 -0.26 18.87
CA LEU A 141 -3.97 0.31 20.09
C LEU A 141 -5.09 0.94 20.94
N LEU A 142 -4.94 0.87 22.27
CA LEU A 142 -5.83 1.54 23.21
C LEU A 142 -5.63 3.06 23.20
N LYS A 143 -4.38 3.51 23.10
CA LYS A 143 -3.99 4.93 23.07
C LYS A 143 -3.04 5.19 21.89
N PRO A 144 -3.54 5.24 20.64
CA PRO A 144 -2.69 5.27 19.45
C PRO A 144 -1.86 6.56 19.28
N HIS A 145 -2.24 7.64 19.95
CA HIS A 145 -1.57 8.95 19.86
C HIS A 145 -0.44 9.15 20.87
N VAL A 146 -0.14 8.13 21.70
CA VAL A 146 1.00 8.17 22.64
C VAL A 146 2.29 8.15 21.83
N LEU A 147 3.10 9.20 21.98
CA LEU A 147 4.45 9.23 21.41
C LEU A 147 5.31 8.15 22.06
N SER A 148 5.99 7.36 21.24
CA SER A 148 6.91 6.32 21.70
C SER A 148 8.23 6.37 20.93
N ALA A 149 9.32 6.06 21.63
CA ALA A 149 10.65 6.01 21.07
C ALA A 149 11.40 4.75 21.56
N PRO A 150 10.90 3.53 21.25
CA PRO A 150 11.61 2.30 21.61
C PRO A 150 13.05 2.31 21.06
N CYS A 151 13.98 1.88 21.90
CA CYS A 151 15.38 1.69 21.53
C CYS A 151 15.69 0.18 21.52
N GLU A 152 16.05 -0.33 20.34
CA GLU A 152 16.58 -1.67 20.17
C GLU A 152 18.10 -1.59 20.21
N LEU A 153 18.71 -2.34 21.13
CA LEU A 153 20.15 -2.37 21.25
C LEU A 153 20.76 -3.28 20.18
N GLY A 154 21.75 -2.75 19.46
CA GLY A 154 22.52 -3.51 18.50
C GLY A 154 23.33 -4.64 19.14
N CYS A 155 23.73 -5.61 18.34
CA CYS A 155 24.56 -6.72 18.79
C CYS A 155 26.01 -6.49 18.36
N ALA A 156 26.89 -6.10 19.29
CA ALA A 156 28.29 -5.72 18.98
C ALA A 156 29.10 -6.80 18.23
N SER A 157 28.71 -8.08 18.33
CA SER A 157 29.33 -9.18 17.59
C SER A 157 28.84 -9.31 16.14
N LYS A 158 27.88 -8.49 15.71
CA LYS A 158 27.38 -8.43 14.33
C LYS A 158 27.87 -7.16 13.66
N GLY A 159 28.31 -7.29 12.41
CA GLY A 159 28.64 -6.13 11.56
C GLY A 159 27.39 -5.49 10.94
N GLY A 160 27.56 -4.29 10.39
CA GLY A 160 26.51 -3.54 9.68
C GLY A 160 25.38 -3.05 10.61
N PHE A 161 24.21 -2.82 10.03
CA PHE A 161 23.04 -2.27 10.72
C PHE A 161 22.60 -3.11 11.95
N LEU A 162 22.77 -4.44 11.91
CA LEU A 162 22.42 -5.32 13.04
C LEU A 162 23.35 -5.17 14.27
N GLY A 163 24.50 -4.51 14.10
CA GLY A 163 25.39 -4.14 15.19
C GLY A 163 25.08 -2.77 15.80
N MET A 164 24.22 -1.97 15.17
CA MET A 164 23.91 -0.60 15.59
C MET A 164 22.73 -0.57 16.56
N HIS A 165 22.77 0.35 17.53
CA HIS A 165 21.59 0.71 18.29
C HIS A 165 20.59 1.43 17.37
N CYS A 166 19.33 1.02 17.41
CA CYS A 166 18.26 1.58 16.60
C CYS A 166 17.23 2.22 17.51
N VAL A 167 16.80 3.44 17.17
CA VAL A 167 15.69 4.12 17.85
C VAL A 167 14.61 4.38 16.81
N THR A 168 13.40 3.92 17.08
CA THR A 168 12.24 4.18 16.21
C THR A 168 11.35 5.18 16.91
N ALA A 169 11.16 6.37 16.34
CA ALA A 169 10.23 7.36 16.86
C ALA A 169 8.87 7.21 16.18
N THR A 170 7.83 6.88 16.95
CA THR A 170 6.45 6.78 16.48
C THR A 170 5.70 8.06 16.84
N PHE A 171 5.22 8.76 15.82
CA PHE A 171 4.43 9.99 15.97
C PHE A 171 3.14 9.88 15.15
N LEU A 172 2.01 9.76 15.85
CA LEU A 172 0.69 9.70 15.25
C LEU A 172 -0.22 10.76 15.88
N PRO A 173 -0.09 12.04 15.49
CA PRO A 173 -0.85 13.12 16.10
C PRO A 173 -2.35 12.98 15.82
N ASN A 174 -3.17 13.28 16.83
CA ASN A 174 -4.60 13.52 16.61
C ASN A 174 -4.75 14.96 16.07
N ILE A 175 -4.80 15.08 14.75
CA ILE A 175 -5.00 16.38 14.08
C ILE A 175 -6.51 16.56 13.94
N PRO A 176 -7.12 17.58 14.57
CA PRO A 176 -8.54 17.87 14.40
C PRO A 176 -8.87 18.03 12.91
N HIS A 177 -9.97 17.41 12.47
CA HIS A 177 -10.46 17.64 11.12
C HIS A 177 -10.66 19.14 10.89
N SER A 178 -10.16 19.63 9.76
CA SER A 178 -10.37 21.02 9.34
C SER A 178 -11.87 21.31 9.26
N GLN A 179 -12.30 22.48 9.76
CA GLN A 179 -13.70 22.94 9.63
C GLN A 179 -14.05 23.37 8.19
N ALA A 180 -13.07 23.42 7.28
CA ALA A 180 -13.35 23.64 5.86
C ALA A 180 -14.19 22.48 5.31
N SER A 181 -15.23 22.77 4.52
CA SER A 181 -16.06 21.69 3.98
C SER A 181 -15.26 20.84 2.99
N ASP A 182 -15.54 19.54 2.94
CA ASP A 182 -14.83 18.59 2.08
C ASP A 182 -14.88 19.05 0.62
N GLY A 183 -13.78 19.64 0.14
CA GLY A 183 -13.61 20.07 -1.25
C GLY A 183 -13.25 21.55 -1.43
N ASP A 184 -13.50 22.44 -0.45
CA ASP A 184 -13.30 23.90 -0.60
C ASP A 184 -11.86 24.32 -0.97
N LYS A 185 -10.89 23.42 -0.81
CA LYS A 185 -9.46 23.63 -1.15
C LYS A 185 -8.83 22.43 -1.87
N ARG A 186 -9.63 21.64 -2.58
CA ARG A 186 -9.15 20.45 -3.30
C ARG A 186 -9.27 20.66 -4.80
N GLU A 187 -8.16 20.50 -5.50
CA GLU A 187 -8.09 20.50 -6.95
C GLU A 187 -7.54 19.14 -7.41
N LEU A 188 -8.29 18.41 -8.24
CA LEU A 188 -7.95 17.06 -8.70
C LEU A 188 -7.78 17.02 -10.21
N ILE A 189 -6.59 16.65 -10.69
CA ILE A 189 -6.29 16.57 -12.12
C ILE A 189 -6.05 15.10 -12.49
N PHE A 190 -6.94 14.54 -13.30
CA PHE A 190 -6.81 13.18 -13.82
C PHE A 190 -5.95 13.18 -15.08
N VAL A 191 -4.75 12.61 -15.03
CA VAL A 191 -3.86 12.46 -16.19
C VAL A 191 -3.98 11.03 -16.72
N ILE A 192 -4.44 10.87 -17.96
CA ILE A 192 -4.91 9.59 -18.50
C ILE A 192 -4.15 9.22 -19.77
N ASP A 193 -3.51 8.06 -19.76
CA ASP A 193 -2.83 7.48 -20.92
C ASP A 193 -3.87 7.01 -21.97
N ARG A 194 -3.73 7.55 -23.18
CA ARG A 194 -4.52 7.24 -24.39
C ARG A 194 -3.61 6.75 -25.53
N SER A 195 -2.42 6.26 -25.21
CA SER A 195 -1.50 5.59 -26.15
C SER A 195 -2.15 4.35 -26.75
N GLY A 196 -1.69 3.91 -27.93
CA GLY A 196 -2.22 2.73 -28.61
C GLY A 196 -2.13 1.44 -27.77
N SER A 197 -1.18 1.39 -26.83
CA SER A 197 -1.00 0.28 -25.88
C SER A 197 -2.17 0.09 -24.91
N MET A 198 -3.02 1.13 -24.76
CA MET A 198 -4.22 1.15 -23.92
C MET A 198 -5.45 0.61 -24.67
N SER A 199 -5.34 0.23 -25.93
CA SER A 199 -6.47 -0.31 -26.70
C SER A 199 -7.14 -1.53 -26.05
N GLY A 200 -8.42 -1.73 -26.38
CA GLY A 200 -9.21 -2.86 -25.88
C GLY A 200 -9.58 -2.75 -24.40
N SER A 201 -9.32 -3.83 -23.65
CA SER A 201 -9.78 -3.97 -22.26
C SER A 201 -9.17 -2.96 -21.29
N LYS A 202 -7.96 -2.46 -21.56
CA LYS A 202 -7.31 -1.45 -20.72
C LYS A 202 -8.08 -0.12 -20.76
N MET A 203 -8.35 0.41 -21.95
CA MET A 203 -9.15 1.64 -22.11
C MET A 203 -10.56 1.48 -21.53
N GLN A 204 -11.17 0.31 -21.70
CA GLN A 204 -12.48 0.03 -21.11
C GLN A 204 -12.44 0.12 -19.57
N LYS A 205 -11.44 -0.48 -18.93
CA LYS A 205 -11.24 -0.38 -17.48
C LYS A 205 -10.93 1.06 -17.05
N THR A 206 -10.08 1.78 -17.80
CA THR A 206 -9.77 3.19 -17.55
C THR A 206 -11.03 4.05 -17.56
N LYS A 207 -11.92 3.83 -18.53
CA LYS A 207 -13.23 4.49 -18.59
C LYS A 207 -14.07 4.20 -17.36
N GLU A 208 -14.19 2.94 -16.95
CA GLU A 208 -14.97 2.53 -15.79
C GLU A 208 -14.40 3.14 -14.49
N SER A 209 -13.08 3.16 -14.33
CA SER A 209 -12.41 3.81 -13.20
C SER A 209 -12.64 5.32 -13.18
N LEU A 210 -12.51 6.00 -14.33
CA LEU A 210 -12.77 7.45 -14.41
C LEU A 210 -14.23 7.78 -14.05
N LEU A 211 -15.19 6.96 -14.49
CA LEU A 211 -16.59 7.12 -14.12
C LEU A 211 -16.79 7.03 -12.61
N LEU A 212 -16.15 6.05 -11.96
CA LEU A 212 -16.20 5.90 -10.50
C LEU A 212 -15.60 7.12 -9.82
N PHE A 213 -14.40 7.55 -10.23
CA PHE A 213 -13.74 8.71 -9.63
C PHE A 213 -14.55 10.00 -9.79
N LEU A 214 -15.09 10.27 -10.98
CA LEU A 214 -15.93 11.45 -11.21
C LEU A 214 -17.16 11.45 -10.29
N LYS A 215 -17.77 10.29 -10.02
CA LYS A 215 -18.92 10.19 -9.11
C LYS A 215 -18.55 10.27 -7.63
N SER A 216 -17.29 10.02 -7.29
CA SER A 216 -16.76 10.02 -5.92
C SER A 216 -16.01 11.31 -5.55
N LEU A 217 -15.93 12.29 -6.46
CA LEU A 217 -15.29 13.57 -6.19
C LEU A 217 -15.99 14.30 -5.02
N PRO A 218 -15.23 14.93 -4.09
CA PRO A 218 -15.79 15.76 -3.04
C PRO A 218 -16.64 16.89 -3.63
N LYS A 219 -17.73 17.26 -2.95
CA LYS A 219 -18.54 18.40 -3.37
C LYS A 219 -17.69 19.67 -3.32
N LYS A 220 -17.92 20.63 -4.22
CA LYS A 220 -17.17 21.91 -4.28
C LYS A 220 -15.66 21.80 -4.58
N CYS A 221 -15.13 20.61 -4.87
CA CYS A 221 -13.76 20.52 -5.39
C CYS A 221 -13.67 21.12 -6.80
N ARG A 222 -12.45 21.43 -7.23
CA ARG A 222 -12.15 21.69 -8.64
C ARG A 222 -11.52 20.46 -9.28
N PHE A 223 -11.76 20.25 -10.57
CA PHE A 223 -11.20 19.09 -11.26
C PHE A 223 -10.87 19.37 -12.74
N GLN A 224 -10.01 18.52 -13.30
CA GLN A 224 -9.59 18.54 -14.71
C GLN A 224 -9.33 17.10 -15.19
N ILE A 225 -9.48 16.86 -16.49
CA ILE A 225 -9.04 15.62 -17.13
C ILE A 225 -8.07 15.97 -18.27
N VAL A 226 -6.88 15.38 -18.28
CA VAL A 226 -5.86 15.54 -19.31
C VAL A 226 -5.55 14.18 -19.93
N GLY A 227 -5.94 13.98 -21.18
CA GLY A 227 -5.54 12.81 -21.96
C GLY A 227 -4.14 13.01 -22.54
N PHE A 228 -3.30 11.98 -22.55
CA PHE A 228 -1.97 12.03 -23.17
C PHE A 228 -1.63 10.78 -24.00
N GLY A 229 -0.72 10.96 -24.95
CA GLY A 229 -0.08 9.94 -25.76
C GLY A 229 1.21 10.53 -26.33
N SER A 230 1.39 10.59 -27.65
CA SER A 230 2.43 11.41 -28.30
C SER A 230 2.22 12.92 -28.12
N THR A 231 0.98 13.34 -27.88
CA THR A 231 0.59 14.72 -27.53
C THR A 231 -0.26 14.68 -26.26
N PHE A 232 -0.71 15.83 -25.74
CA PHE A 232 -1.67 15.87 -24.64
C PHE A 232 -2.80 16.85 -24.92
N GLN A 233 -3.95 16.59 -24.32
CA GLN A 233 -5.15 17.41 -24.48
C GLN A 233 -5.91 17.52 -23.15
N PRO A 234 -5.99 18.72 -22.55
CA PRO A 234 -6.87 18.97 -21.42
C PRO A 234 -8.34 19.07 -21.89
N LEU A 235 -9.28 18.61 -21.06
CA LEU A 235 -10.72 18.69 -21.35
C LEU A 235 -11.24 20.14 -21.20
N PHE A 236 -10.76 20.83 -20.18
CA PHE A 236 -11.09 22.23 -19.89
C PHE A 236 -9.85 23.12 -20.06
N PRO A 237 -10.00 24.43 -20.29
CA PRO A 237 -8.85 25.35 -20.31
C PRO A 237 -8.10 25.45 -18.98
N GLN A 238 -8.81 25.24 -17.86
CA GLN A 238 -8.29 25.24 -16.49
C GLN A 238 -9.17 24.31 -15.63
N PRO A 239 -8.71 23.88 -14.44
CA PRO A 239 -9.54 23.11 -13.52
C PRO A 239 -10.86 23.83 -13.21
N VAL A 240 -11.98 23.13 -13.28
CA VAL A 240 -13.33 23.70 -13.13
C VAL A 240 -14.03 23.15 -11.89
N GLU A 241 -15.04 23.86 -11.39
CA GLU A 241 -15.83 23.41 -10.23
C GLU A 241 -16.57 22.10 -10.52
N TYR A 242 -16.66 21.25 -9.48
CA TYR A 242 -17.49 20.06 -9.46
C TYR A 242 -18.98 20.45 -9.35
N ASN A 243 -19.56 20.80 -10.50
CA ASN A 243 -20.98 21.11 -10.67
C ASN A 243 -21.61 20.22 -11.75
N LYS A 244 -22.94 20.24 -11.86
CA LYS A 244 -23.69 19.34 -12.74
C LYS A 244 -23.25 19.45 -14.22
N GLU A 245 -23.09 20.66 -14.72
CA GLU A 245 -22.73 20.93 -16.11
C GLU A 245 -21.32 20.40 -16.46
N ASN A 246 -20.33 20.72 -15.63
CA ASN A 246 -18.96 20.28 -15.85
C ASN A 246 -18.82 18.76 -15.72
N VAL A 247 -19.55 18.15 -14.78
CA VAL A 247 -19.56 16.69 -14.61
C VAL A 247 -20.22 16.01 -15.80
N GLU A 248 -21.33 16.52 -16.33
CA GLU A 248 -21.97 15.98 -17.54
C GLU A 248 -21.00 15.99 -18.72
N ARG A 249 -20.30 17.11 -18.94
CA ARG A 249 -19.26 17.21 -19.99
C ARG A 249 -18.09 16.25 -19.76
N ALA A 250 -17.66 16.06 -18.52
CA ALA A 250 -16.61 15.09 -18.17
C ALA A 250 -17.06 13.64 -18.40
N LEU A 251 -18.34 13.33 -18.13
CA LEU A 251 -18.93 12.01 -18.38
C LEU A 251 -19.08 11.72 -19.87
N GLU A 252 -19.39 12.73 -20.69
CA GLU A 252 -19.38 12.60 -22.15
C GLU A 252 -17.98 12.31 -22.68
N TYR A 253 -16.99 13.08 -22.22
CA TYR A 253 -15.57 12.86 -22.56
C TYR A 253 -15.09 11.45 -22.14
N GLN A 254 -15.46 11.01 -20.94
CA GLN A 254 -15.15 9.67 -20.44
C GLN A 254 -15.73 8.59 -21.37
N LYS A 255 -16.98 8.74 -21.83
CA LYS A 255 -17.60 7.78 -22.76
C LYS A 255 -16.92 7.77 -24.13
N SER A 256 -16.56 8.93 -24.67
CA SER A 256 -15.95 9.05 -26.00
C SER A 256 -14.45 8.71 -26.05
N MET A 257 -13.79 8.59 -24.89
CA MET A 257 -12.34 8.35 -24.82
C MET A 257 -11.90 7.11 -25.61
N SER A 258 -10.74 7.16 -26.24
CA SER A 258 -10.18 6.02 -26.99
C SER A 258 -8.66 6.05 -26.94
N ALA A 259 -8.02 4.94 -27.33
CA ALA A 259 -6.56 4.80 -27.39
C ALA A 259 -6.02 5.31 -28.74
N ASP A 260 -6.23 6.60 -29.01
CA ASP A 260 -6.01 7.26 -30.31
C ASP A 260 -4.89 8.31 -30.29
N MET A 261 -4.14 8.44 -29.20
CA MET A 261 -3.12 9.49 -29.05
C MET A 261 -1.71 9.02 -29.41
N GLY A 262 -1.53 7.84 -30.01
CA GLY A 262 -0.23 7.37 -30.52
C GLY A 262 0.67 6.76 -29.45
N GLY A 263 1.88 7.31 -29.28
CA GLY A 263 2.90 6.86 -28.33
C GLY A 263 2.61 7.22 -26.88
N THR A 264 3.61 7.19 -26.00
CA THR A 264 3.45 7.36 -24.54
C THR A 264 4.43 8.43 -24.01
N GLU A 265 4.14 9.71 -24.27
CA GLU A 265 4.97 10.86 -23.88
C GLU A 265 4.35 11.64 -22.70
N VAL A 266 4.49 11.09 -21.49
CA VAL A 266 3.87 11.64 -20.29
C VAL A 266 4.48 12.98 -19.82
N LEU A 267 5.74 13.24 -20.15
CA LEU A 267 6.51 14.37 -19.62
C LEU A 267 5.88 15.73 -19.98
N ALA A 268 5.42 15.89 -21.22
CA ALA A 268 4.81 17.15 -21.68
C ALA A 268 3.48 17.43 -20.96
N ALA A 269 2.65 16.40 -20.78
CA ALA A 269 1.41 16.51 -20.03
C ALA A 269 1.66 16.90 -18.57
N LEU A 270 2.62 16.25 -17.90
CA LEU A 270 2.94 16.55 -16.50
C LEU A 270 3.47 17.98 -16.35
N ARG A 271 4.39 18.44 -17.22
CA ARG A 271 4.89 19.83 -17.17
C ARG A 271 3.74 20.83 -17.27
N SER A 272 2.84 20.67 -18.23
CA SER A 272 1.67 21.55 -18.37
C SER A 272 0.77 21.54 -17.14
N VAL A 273 0.58 20.38 -16.51
CA VAL A 273 -0.21 20.26 -15.27
C VAL A 273 0.48 20.99 -14.10
N TYR A 274 1.78 20.82 -13.92
CA TYR A 274 2.53 21.48 -12.84
C TYR A 274 2.72 22.99 -13.05
N GLU A 275 2.71 23.46 -14.30
CA GLU A 275 2.76 24.88 -14.65
C GLU A 275 1.41 25.58 -14.47
N THR A 276 0.30 24.82 -14.43
CA THR A 276 -1.03 25.38 -14.19
C THR A 276 -1.14 25.86 -12.74
N PRO A 277 -1.38 27.16 -12.48
CA PRO A 277 -1.53 27.66 -11.12
C PRO A 277 -2.68 26.96 -10.41
N VAL A 278 -2.50 26.62 -9.14
CA VAL A 278 -3.60 26.08 -8.32
C VAL A 278 -4.66 27.16 -8.18
N THR A 279 -5.86 26.86 -8.68
CA THR A 279 -6.94 27.84 -8.76
C THR A 279 -7.96 27.70 -7.63
N GLY A 280 -7.90 26.61 -6.85
CA GLY A 280 -8.76 26.35 -5.69
C GLY A 280 -8.20 26.86 -4.35
N ALA A 281 -7.99 28.18 -4.22
CA ALA A 281 -7.54 28.83 -2.98
C ALA A 281 -8.71 29.43 -2.17
#